data_AF-A0A9N7VEK6-F1
#
_entry.id   AF-A0A9N7VEK6-F1
#
_cell.length_a   1.000
_cell.length_b   1.000
_cell.length_c   1.000
_cell.angle_alpha   90.00
_cell.angle_beta   90.00
_cell.angle_gamma   90.00
#
_symmetry.space_group_name_H-M   'P 1'
#
loop_
_entity.id
_entity.type
_entity.pdbx_description
1 polymer ?
#
loop_
_entity_poly.entity_id
_entity_poly.type
_entity_poly.pdbx_seq_one_letter_code
_entity_poly.pdbx_strand_id
1 'polypeptide(L)'
;MRRRTFQFRRLCTSRSSNAVRRQLPFKQTNNMDNSDEPEDLLDGKIVFQKNKDRTFSKTKGKPPVVKTKMQHLAHPSPFPTGSQFLQQKFDKASYDLHKQKVKSAEKTINTTPPKTYSHLDLKLKKQKLEEKRTLRIQQENTMLMERISHIMRTTGGVDNRNHYDTKSLGKEKRQLESLRITEENQMILFRLSQCRPHYNVMSWHDDWLKTLKLMDSIAHYPRGRAKLQKVIEYNPYI
;
A
#
# COMPACT_ATOMS: atom_id res chain seq x y z
N MET A 1 -12.62 45.25 26.40
CA MET A 1 -13.82 44.71 25.71
C MET A 1 -13.85 45.17 24.27
N ARG A 2 -13.80 44.26 23.30
CA ARG A 2 -14.37 44.40 21.94
C ARG A 2 -14.30 43.03 21.26
N ARG A 3 -15.40 42.26 21.38
CA ARG A 3 -15.58 40.98 20.70
C ARG A 3 -15.70 41.26 19.20
N ARG A 4 -14.81 40.71 18.38
CA ARG A 4 -15.01 40.61 16.93
C ARG A 4 -15.40 39.18 16.60
N THR A 5 -16.69 38.97 16.44
CA THR A 5 -17.30 37.75 15.90
C THR A 5 -17.01 37.70 14.40
N PHE A 6 -16.18 36.76 13.96
CA PHE A 6 -15.99 36.47 12.54
C PHE A 6 -17.10 35.52 12.08
N GLN A 7 -18.08 36.10 11.39
CA GLN A 7 -19.13 35.41 10.65
C GLN A 7 -18.50 34.66 9.47
N PHE A 8 -18.52 33.32 9.49
CA PHE A 8 -18.17 32.52 8.31
C PHE A 8 -19.34 32.57 7.32
N ARG A 9 -19.25 33.49 6.35
CA ARG A 9 -20.08 33.48 5.15
C ARG A 9 -19.75 32.23 4.32
N ARG A 10 -20.74 31.33 4.17
CA ARG A 10 -20.73 30.33 3.08
C ARG A 10 -20.89 31.09 1.76
N LEU A 11 -19.84 31.10 0.95
CA LEU A 11 -19.95 31.44 -0.47
C LEU A 11 -20.02 30.13 -1.25
N CYS A 12 -21.16 29.93 -1.89
CA CYS A 12 -21.38 28.92 -2.93
C CYS A 12 -20.74 29.37 -4.26
N THR A 13 -20.58 28.38 -5.15
CA THR A 13 -20.15 28.45 -6.57
C THR A 13 -18.63 28.46 -6.74
N SER A 14 -17.99 27.54 -7.46
CA SER A 14 -18.40 26.92 -8.72
C SER A 14 -18.18 25.40 -8.75
N ARG A 15 -19.20 24.70 -9.26
CA ARG A 15 -19.26 23.27 -9.50
C ARG A 15 -18.46 22.99 -10.77
N SER A 16 -17.15 22.74 -10.69
CA SER A 16 -16.43 22.12 -11.80
C SER A 16 -16.71 20.62 -11.76
N SER A 17 -17.65 20.19 -12.59
CA SER A 17 -17.89 18.80 -12.94
C SER A 17 -16.66 18.21 -13.62
N ASN A 18 -15.70 17.71 -12.83
CA ASN A 18 -14.76 16.71 -13.31
C ASN A 18 -15.36 15.35 -12.97
N ALA A 19 -16.16 14.84 -13.90
CA ALA A 19 -16.59 13.46 -13.91
C ALA A 19 -15.34 12.57 -14.02
N VAL A 20 -14.90 12.02 -12.90
CA VAL A 20 -13.97 10.88 -12.91
C VAL A 20 -14.74 9.75 -13.57
N ARG A 21 -14.49 9.58 -14.88
CA ARG A 21 -14.85 8.39 -15.63
C ARG A 21 -14.28 7.21 -14.87
N ARG A 22 -15.13 6.50 -14.12
CA ARG A 22 -14.83 5.17 -13.58
C ARG A 22 -14.47 4.29 -14.78
N GLN A 23 -13.18 4.18 -15.09
CA GLN A 23 -12.70 3.10 -15.94
C GLN A 23 -12.82 1.84 -15.11
N LEU A 24 -13.93 1.13 -15.28
CA LEU A 24 -14.01 -0.30 -14.98
C LEU A 24 -12.83 -0.98 -15.67
N PRO A 25 -12.24 -2.04 -15.08
CA PRO A 25 -11.14 -2.75 -15.70
C PRO A 25 -11.57 -3.25 -17.09
N PHE A 26 -10.90 -2.72 -18.11
CA PHE A 26 -11.00 -3.15 -19.50
C PHE A 26 -10.50 -4.58 -19.58
N LYS A 27 -11.43 -5.54 -19.62
CA LYS A 27 -11.11 -6.94 -19.95
C LYS A 27 -10.62 -6.97 -21.40
N GLN A 28 -9.32 -7.18 -21.59
CA GLN A 28 -8.83 -7.64 -22.88
C GLN A 28 -9.36 -9.05 -23.10
N THR A 29 -10.36 -9.16 -23.98
CA THR A 29 -10.65 -10.39 -24.71
C THR A 29 -9.53 -10.61 -25.72
N ASN A 30 -8.77 -11.68 -25.57
CA ASN A 30 -7.97 -12.22 -26.67
C ASN A 30 -8.58 -13.58 -27.05
N ASN A 31 -9.30 -13.56 -28.16
CA ASN A 31 -9.29 -14.51 -29.27
C ASN A 31 -9.23 -16.01 -28.93
N MET A 32 -10.38 -16.66 -29.12
CA MET A 32 -10.48 -18.00 -29.70
C MET A 32 -11.22 -17.83 -31.03
N ASP A 33 -10.47 -17.66 -32.11
CA ASP A 33 -10.96 -17.94 -33.46
C ASP A 33 -10.38 -19.29 -33.88
N ASN A 34 -11.27 -20.22 -34.22
CA ASN A 34 -11.25 -21.02 -35.45
C ASN A 34 -12.22 -22.19 -35.30
N SER A 35 -13.44 -22.00 -35.81
CA SER A 35 -14.23 -23.08 -36.40
C SER A 35 -15.35 -22.45 -37.24
N ASP A 36 -14.98 -22.22 -38.49
CA ASP A 36 -15.76 -22.21 -39.74
C ASP A 36 -17.29 -22.29 -39.64
N GLU A 37 -17.91 -21.27 -40.25
CA GLU A 37 -19.12 -21.25 -41.10
C GLU A 37 -20.42 -21.94 -40.63
N PRO A 38 -21.56 -21.22 -40.68
CA PRO A 38 -22.84 -21.81 -40.99
C PRO A 38 -23.18 -21.60 -42.48
N GLU A 39 -22.89 -22.64 -43.25
CA GLU A 39 -23.54 -22.97 -44.52
C GLU A 39 -25.06 -23.08 -44.40
N ASP A 40 -25.70 -22.91 -45.54
CA ASP A 40 -27.12 -22.73 -45.75
C ASP A 40 -28.03 -23.90 -45.32
N LEU A 41 -29.20 -23.52 -44.82
CA LEU A 41 -30.54 -24.08 -45.08
C LEU A 41 -30.66 -25.59 -45.41
N LEU A 42 -31.09 -26.42 -44.45
CA LEU A 42 -31.89 -27.63 -44.74
C LEU A 42 -32.90 -27.97 -43.62
N ASP A 43 -34.15 -28.16 -44.04
CA ASP A 43 -35.35 -28.43 -43.24
C ASP A 43 -35.28 -29.72 -42.41
N GLY A 44 -35.06 -29.59 -41.10
CA GLY A 44 -35.19 -30.68 -40.14
C GLY A 44 -36.45 -30.56 -39.29
N LYS A 45 -37.42 -31.47 -39.44
CA LYS A 45 -38.63 -31.50 -38.60
C LYS A 45 -38.27 -31.67 -37.11
N ILE A 46 -38.76 -30.77 -36.27
CA ILE A 46 -38.67 -30.84 -34.81
C ILE A 46 -39.65 -31.92 -34.33
N VAL A 47 -39.16 -32.93 -33.60
CA VAL A 47 -40.00 -33.95 -32.97
C VAL A 47 -39.97 -33.74 -31.45
N PHE A 48 -41.15 -33.65 -30.85
CA PHE A 48 -41.33 -33.53 -29.41
C PHE A 48 -41.57 -34.92 -28.80
N GLN A 49 -40.68 -35.37 -27.92
CA GLN A 49 -40.83 -36.64 -27.22
C GLN A 49 -41.32 -36.39 -25.79
N LYS A 50 -42.39 -37.09 -25.39
CA LYS A 50 -43.00 -36.96 -24.07
C LYS A 50 -42.26 -37.86 -23.07
N ASN A 51 -41.72 -37.27 -22.01
CA ASN A 51 -41.08 -38.03 -20.94
C ASN A 51 -42.15 -38.68 -20.05
N LYS A 52 -41.78 -39.72 -19.29
CA LYS A 52 -42.70 -40.45 -18.39
C LYS A 52 -43.41 -39.53 -17.38
N ASP A 53 -42.81 -38.37 -17.11
CA ASP A 53 -43.25 -37.36 -16.15
C ASP A 53 -44.20 -36.31 -16.77
N ARG A 54 -44.72 -36.57 -17.98
CA ARG A 54 -45.60 -35.67 -18.79
C ARG A 54 -44.97 -34.35 -19.23
N THR A 55 -43.66 -34.16 -19.10
CA THR A 55 -42.90 -33.03 -19.64
C THR A 55 -42.38 -33.33 -21.04
N PHE A 56 -42.20 -32.30 -21.88
CA PHE A 56 -41.64 -32.42 -23.23
C PHE A 56 -40.24 -31.81 -23.28
N SER A 57 -39.23 -32.60 -23.65
CA SER A 57 -37.86 -32.10 -23.86
C SER A 57 -37.50 -32.09 -25.36
N LYS A 58 -36.81 -31.03 -25.80
CA LYS A 58 -36.36 -30.86 -27.18
C LYS A 58 -35.06 -31.65 -27.37
N THR A 59 -35.16 -32.83 -27.98
CA THR A 59 -34.00 -33.63 -28.32
C THR A 59 -33.79 -33.59 -29.84
N LYS A 60 -32.53 -33.42 -30.28
CA LYS A 60 -32.20 -33.62 -31.70
C LYS A 60 -32.35 -35.12 -31.97
N GLY A 61 -33.44 -35.51 -32.62
CA GLY A 61 -33.64 -36.89 -33.05
C GLY A 61 -32.45 -37.32 -33.91
N LYS A 62 -31.70 -38.33 -33.47
CA LYS A 62 -30.70 -38.97 -34.31
C LYS A 62 -31.45 -39.53 -35.53
N PRO A 63 -31.04 -39.23 -36.77
CA PRO A 63 -31.71 -39.79 -37.95
C PRO A 63 -31.71 -41.32 -37.81
N PRO A 64 -32.77 -42.01 -38.27
CA PRO A 64 -32.81 -43.46 -38.22
C PRO A 64 -31.57 -43.98 -38.94
N VAL A 65 -30.66 -44.59 -38.19
CA VAL A 65 -29.54 -45.33 -38.76
C VAL A 65 -30.19 -46.53 -39.42
N VAL A 66 -30.55 -46.38 -40.69
CA VAL A 66 -30.85 -47.50 -41.57
C VAL A 66 -29.59 -48.33 -41.52
N LYS A 67 -29.63 -49.45 -40.79
CA LYS A 67 -28.61 -50.48 -40.88
C LYS A 67 -28.78 -51.14 -42.23
N THR A 68 -28.41 -50.42 -43.29
CA THR A 68 -28.15 -51.02 -44.58
C THR A 68 -27.04 -52.03 -44.32
N LYS A 69 -27.37 -53.33 -44.39
CA LYS A 69 -26.36 -54.36 -44.54
C LYS A 69 -25.58 -53.93 -45.79
N MET A 70 -24.37 -53.39 -45.59
CA MET A 70 -23.43 -53.11 -46.66
C MET A 70 -23.16 -54.45 -47.34
N GLN A 71 -23.96 -54.76 -48.35
CA GLN A 71 -23.65 -55.82 -49.28
C GLN A 71 -22.37 -55.38 -49.97
N HIS A 72 -21.38 -56.26 -49.98
CA HIS A 72 -20.08 -56.04 -50.57
C HIS A 72 -20.22 -55.40 -51.96
N LEU A 73 -19.91 -54.10 -52.12
CA LEU A 73 -19.87 -53.45 -53.44
C LEU A 73 -18.58 -53.87 -54.16
N ALA A 74 -18.48 -55.15 -54.50
CA ALA A 74 -17.75 -55.53 -55.70
C ALA A 74 -18.70 -55.23 -56.87
N HIS A 75 -18.20 -54.54 -57.87
CA HIS A 75 -18.88 -54.39 -59.16
C HIS A 75 -19.35 -55.79 -59.60
N PRO A 76 -20.60 -55.95 -60.11
CA PRO A 76 -21.03 -57.24 -60.64
C PRO A 76 -20.01 -57.69 -61.67
N SER A 77 -19.46 -58.89 -61.49
CA SER A 77 -18.56 -59.46 -62.50
C SER A 77 -19.31 -59.46 -63.83
N PRO A 78 -18.75 -58.91 -64.91
CA PRO A 78 -19.41 -58.86 -66.22
C PRO A 78 -19.55 -60.26 -66.85
N PHE A 79 -19.02 -61.30 -66.19
CA PHE A 79 -19.07 -62.68 -66.63
C PHE A 79 -20.06 -63.50 -65.78
N PRO A 80 -20.86 -64.39 -66.40
CA PRO A 80 -21.82 -65.21 -65.67
C PRO A 80 -21.11 -66.15 -64.70
N THR A 81 -21.41 -66.02 -63.41
CA THR A 81 -20.90 -66.89 -62.36
C THR A 81 -21.86 -68.04 -62.08
N GLY A 82 -21.37 -69.27 -62.05
CA GLY A 82 -22.21 -70.46 -61.80
C GLY A 82 -22.90 -70.49 -60.44
N SER A 83 -22.33 -69.84 -59.40
CA SER A 83 -22.95 -69.69 -58.08
C SER A 83 -22.68 -68.32 -57.47
N GLN A 84 -23.75 -67.53 -57.33
CA GLN A 84 -23.70 -66.17 -56.79
C GLN A 84 -23.21 -66.12 -55.33
N PHE A 85 -23.54 -67.15 -54.54
CA PHE A 85 -23.17 -67.21 -53.12
C PHE A 85 -21.67 -67.40 -52.90
N LEU A 86 -21.04 -68.24 -53.71
CA LEU A 86 -19.59 -68.46 -53.64
C LEU A 86 -18.83 -67.20 -54.07
N GLN A 87 -19.29 -66.53 -55.12
CA GLN A 87 -18.72 -65.26 -55.57
C GLN A 87 -18.72 -64.22 -54.45
N GLN A 88 -19.85 -64.05 -53.76
CA GLN A 88 -19.96 -63.11 -52.65
C GLN A 88 -18.98 -63.42 -51.49
N LYS A 89 -18.74 -64.71 -51.19
CA LYS A 89 -17.77 -65.10 -50.16
C LYS A 89 -16.34 -64.77 -50.57
N PHE A 90 -15.98 -65.03 -51.83
CA PHE A 90 -14.65 -64.72 -52.33
C PHE A 90 -14.40 -63.22 -52.37
N ASP A 91 -15.36 -62.45 -52.86
CA ASP A 91 -15.24 -60.99 -52.93
C ASP A 91 -15.02 -60.41 -51.52
N LYS A 92 -15.83 -60.88 -50.54
CA LYS A 92 -15.69 -60.48 -49.14
C LYS A 92 -14.31 -60.82 -48.57
N ALA A 93 -13.79 -62.01 -48.84
CA ALA A 93 -12.46 -62.40 -48.38
C ALA A 93 -11.35 -61.53 -49.02
N SER A 94 -11.46 -61.22 -50.31
CA SER A 94 -10.52 -60.34 -51.01
C SER A 94 -10.53 -58.91 -50.45
N TYR A 95 -11.71 -58.38 -50.12
CA TYR A 95 -11.82 -57.06 -49.49
C TYR A 95 -11.31 -57.03 -48.06
N ASP A 96 -11.60 -58.07 -47.27
CA ASP A 96 -11.07 -58.16 -45.91
C ASP A 96 -9.53 -58.23 -45.93
N LEU A 97 -8.95 -58.98 -46.88
CA LEU A 97 -7.51 -59.02 -47.11
C LEU A 97 -6.94 -57.66 -47.55
N HIS A 98 -7.60 -56.97 -48.48
CA HIS A 98 -7.21 -55.63 -48.91
C HIS A 98 -7.21 -54.66 -47.73
N LYS A 99 -8.26 -54.67 -46.92
CA LYS A 99 -8.40 -53.83 -45.72
C LYS A 99 -7.29 -54.11 -44.71
N GLN A 100 -6.88 -55.37 -44.54
CA GLN A 100 -5.74 -55.72 -43.69
C GLN A 100 -4.43 -55.13 -44.25
N LYS A 101 -4.18 -55.26 -45.56
CA LYS A 101 -2.99 -54.70 -46.21
C LYS A 101 -2.92 -53.18 -46.11
N VAL A 102 -4.04 -52.49 -46.25
CA VAL A 102 -4.12 -51.02 -46.09
C VAL A 102 -3.81 -50.63 -44.64
N LYS A 103 -4.32 -51.36 -43.67
CA LYS A 103 -4.06 -51.09 -42.24
C LYS A 103 -2.61 -51.36 -41.84
N SER A 104 -1.99 -52.39 -42.41
CA SER A 104 -0.60 -52.75 -42.13
C SER A 104 0.42 -51.94 -42.93
N ALA A 105 -0.03 -51.12 -43.89
CA ALA A 105 0.86 -50.28 -44.69
C ALA A 105 1.45 -49.17 -43.82
N GLU A 106 2.76 -49.18 -43.64
CA GLU A 106 3.46 -48.10 -42.95
C GLU A 106 3.50 -46.83 -43.80
N LYS A 107 3.39 -45.67 -43.16
CA LYS A 107 3.52 -44.38 -43.84
C LYS A 107 4.97 -44.15 -44.25
N THR A 108 5.20 -43.90 -45.54
CA THR A 108 6.54 -43.60 -46.07
C THR A 108 7.02 -42.19 -45.69
N ILE A 109 6.10 -41.26 -45.42
CA ILE A 109 6.41 -39.87 -45.11
C ILE A 109 6.07 -39.58 -43.66
N ASN A 110 7.05 -39.03 -42.94
CA ASN A 110 6.86 -38.52 -41.58
C ASN A 110 6.01 -37.24 -41.63
N THR A 111 4.74 -37.36 -41.25
CA THR A 111 3.81 -36.24 -41.09
C THR A 111 3.77 -35.68 -39.67
N THR A 112 4.73 -36.04 -38.82
CA THR A 112 4.78 -35.57 -37.44
C THR A 112 5.15 -34.08 -37.39
N PRO A 113 4.53 -33.29 -36.50
CA PRO A 113 4.87 -31.88 -36.36
C PRO A 113 6.34 -31.72 -35.93
N PRO A 114 7.00 -30.63 -36.36
CA PRO A 114 8.38 -30.34 -35.95
C PRO A 114 8.46 -30.12 -34.44
N LYS A 115 9.65 -30.38 -33.89
CA LYS A 115 9.92 -30.23 -32.45
C LYS A 115 9.75 -28.78 -32.01
N THR A 116 8.82 -28.54 -31.11
CA THR A 116 8.66 -27.24 -30.44
C THR A 116 9.68 -27.10 -29.32
N TYR A 117 10.17 -25.88 -29.10
CA TYR A 117 11.12 -25.56 -28.03
C TYR A 117 10.45 -24.67 -26.99
N SER A 118 10.62 -25.02 -25.71
CA SER A 118 10.01 -24.31 -24.57
C SER A 118 10.35 -22.82 -24.50
N HIS A 119 11.52 -22.41 -25.00
CA HIS A 119 11.94 -21.00 -25.01
C HIS A 119 11.19 -20.14 -26.04
N LEU A 120 10.51 -20.76 -27.01
CA LEU A 120 9.65 -20.04 -27.96
C LEU A 120 8.30 -19.69 -27.34
N ASP A 121 7.78 -20.57 -26.48
CA ASP A 121 6.51 -20.39 -25.77
C ASP A 121 6.70 -19.50 -24.53
N LEU A 122 7.83 -19.64 -23.83
CA LEU A 122 8.12 -18.92 -22.58
C LEU A 122 8.99 -17.68 -22.81
N LYS A 123 8.35 -16.52 -22.86
CA LYS A 123 9.04 -15.21 -22.89
C LYS A 123 9.55 -14.81 -21.49
N LEU A 124 10.55 -15.53 -20.98
CA LEU A 124 11.10 -15.36 -19.62
C LEU A 124 11.47 -13.92 -19.27
N LYS A 125 12.05 -13.16 -20.21
CA LYS A 125 12.40 -11.74 -20.01
C LYS A 125 11.17 -10.87 -19.77
N LYS A 126 10.08 -11.14 -20.49
CA LYS A 126 8.80 -10.42 -20.33
C LYS A 126 8.20 -10.73 -18.96
N GLN A 127 8.16 -12.01 -18.59
CA GLN A 127 7.65 -12.44 -17.29
C GLN A 127 8.41 -11.79 -16.14
N LYS A 128 9.76 -11.82 -16.18
CA LYS A 128 10.62 -11.20 -15.16
C LYS A 128 10.41 -9.68 -15.07
N LEU A 129 10.12 -9.01 -16.17
CA LEU A 129 9.84 -7.57 -16.18
C LEU A 129 8.49 -7.28 -15.51
N GLU A 130 7.47 -8.10 -15.80
CA GLU A 130 6.15 -7.98 -15.18
C GLU A 130 6.22 -8.24 -13.67
N GLU A 131 6.95 -9.28 -13.23
CA GLU A 131 7.20 -9.56 -11.81
C GLU A 131 7.89 -8.38 -11.10
N LYS A 132 8.88 -7.75 -11.74
CA LYS A 132 9.51 -6.55 -11.18
C LYS A 132 8.55 -5.37 -11.07
N ARG A 133 7.66 -5.20 -12.06
CA ARG A 133 6.65 -4.15 -12.05
C ARG A 133 5.64 -4.37 -10.93
N THR A 134 5.12 -5.59 -10.78
CA THR A 134 4.14 -5.94 -9.74
C THR A 134 4.76 -5.79 -8.35
N LEU A 135 6.01 -6.23 -8.15
CA LEU A 135 6.74 -6.04 -6.90
C LEU A 135 6.87 -4.56 -6.52
N ARG A 136 7.23 -3.70 -7.48
CA ARG A 136 7.32 -2.24 -7.25
C ARG A 136 5.99 -1.67 -6.81
N ILE A 137 4.91 -2.00 -7.52
CA ILE A 137 3.55 -1.54 -7.18
C ILE A 137 3.16 -2.01 -5.78
N GLN A 138 3.45 -3.26 -5.42
CA GLN A 138 3.16 -3.79 -4.10
C GLN A 138 3.95 -3.07 -3.00
N GLN A 139 5.24 -2.81 -3.21
CA GLN A 139 6.06 -2.07 -2.26
C GLN A 139 5.54 -0.64 -2.06
N GLU A 140 5.22 0.07 -3.15
CA GLU A 140 4.63 1.41 -3.09
C GLU A 140 3.28 1.42 -2.37
N ASN A 141 2.42 0.44 -2.65
CA ASN A 141 1.14 0.29 -1.95
C ASN A 141 1.34 0.03 -0.46
N THR A 142 2.30 -0.82 -0.06
CA THR A 142 2.61 -1.06 1.36
C THR A 142 3.08 0.21 2.05
N MET A 143 4.01 0.96 1.43
CA MET A 143 4.47 2.24 1.98
C MET A 143 3.32 3.25 2.10
N LEU A 144 2.43 3.30 1.10
CA LEU A 144 1.27 4.18 1.13
C LEU A 144 0.33 3.80 2.28
N MET A 145 0.04 2.51 2.44
CA MET A 145 -0.81 2.01 3.53
C MET A 145 -0.21 2.28 4.90
N GLU A 146 1.11 2.14 5.05
CA GLU A 146 1.82 2.50 6.28
C GLU A 146 1.69 3.99 6.59
N ARG A 147 1.89 4.87 5.61
CA ARG A 147 1.72 6.32 5.76
C ARG A 147 0.28 6.69 6.10
N ILE A 148 -0.70 6.09 5.43
CA ILE A 148 -2.12 6.31 5.73
C ILE A 148 -2.44 5.83 7.14
N SER A 149 -2.00 4.63 7.52
CA SER A 149 -2.18 4.09 8.87
C SER A 149 -1.57 5.01 9.94
N HIS A 150 -0.37 5.54 9.67
CA HIS A 150 0.27 6.52 10.54
C HIS A 150 -0.57 7.80 10.69
N ILE A 151 -1.08 8.35 9.58
CA ILE A 151 -1.96 9.54 9.58
C ILE A 151 -3.32 9.25 10.20
N MET A 152 -3.83 8.02 10.15
CA MET A 152 -5.07 7.63 10.80
C MET A 152 -4.89 7.45 12.31
N ARG A 153 -3.73 6.92 12.73
CA ARG A 153 -3.38 6.73 14.14
C ARG A 153 -3.05 8.05 14.83
N THR A 154 -2.34 8.94 14.15
CA THR A 154 -2.10 10.31 14.61
C THR A 154 -3.29 11.18 14.21
N THR A 155 -3.66 12.23 14.95
CA THR A 155 -4.85 13.06 14.61
C THR A 155 -4.63 13.97 13.39
N GLY A 156 -3.74 13.60 12.45
CA GLY A 156 -3.44 14.38 11.25
C GLY A 156 -2.74 15.72 11.53
N GLY A 157 -2.04 15.86 12.66
CA GLY A 157 -1.30 17.07 13.00
C GLY A 157 -0.09 17.25 12.09
N VAL A 158 -0.05 18.35 11.34
CA VAL A 158 1.12 18.75 10.52
C VAL A 158 2.02 19.65 11.36
N ASP A 159 3.32 19.38 11.41
CA ASP A 159 4.29 20.23 12.13
C ASP A 159 4.66 21.47 11.29
N ASN A 160 3.88 22.53 11.41
CA ASN A 160 4.19 23.80 10.75
C ASN A 160 5.34 24.59 11.43
N ARG A 161 6.12 23.97 12.31
CA ARG A 161 7.25 24.59 13.03
C ARG A 161 8.54 24.40 12.25
N ASN A 162 8.82 25.33 11.36
CA ASN A 162 10.11 25.39 10.69
C ASN A 162 11.14 26.12 11.58
N HIS A 163 12.25 25.45 11.90
CA HIS A 163 13.34 26.03 12.70
C HIS A 163 14.31 26.75 11.77
N TYR A 164 14.14 28.06 11.65
CA TYR A 164 15.08 28.92 10.93
C TYR A 164 16.03 29.61 11.90
N ASP A 165 17.32 29.58 11.58
CA ASP A 165 18.31 30.41 12.26
C ASP A 165 18.11 31.88 11.88
N THR A 166 17.79 32.72 12.86
CA THR A 166 17.67 34.16 12.65
C THR A 166 19.07 34.79 12.52
N LYS A 167 19.48 35.09 11.29
CA LYS A 167 20.74 35.79 11.02
C LYS A 167 20.55 37.29 11.28
N SER A 168 21.16 37.81 12.34
CA SER A 168 21.19 39.24 12.63
C SER A 168 22.49 39.87 12.13
N LEU A 169 22.38 40.95 11.35
CA LEU A 169 23.52 41.69 10.77
C LEU A 169 24.44 42.33 11.82
N GLY A 170 24.06 42.36 13.10
CA GLY A 170 24.85 42.94 14.20
C GLY A 170 25.32 41.93 15.25
N LYS A 171 25.23 40.63 14.99
CA LYS A 171 25.55 39.58 15.99
C LYS A 171 27.00 39.66 16.46
N GLU A 172 27.93 39.81 15.53
CA GLU A 172 29.37 39.85 15.80
C GLU A 172 29.77 41.09 16.60
N LYS A 173 29.30 42.28 16.20
CA LYS A 173 29.52 43.52 16.96
C LYS A 173 28.99 43.41 18.40
N ARG A 174 27.81 42.81 18.59
CA ARG A 174 27.24 42.59 19.93
C ARG A 174 28.09 41.63 20.77
N GLN A 175 28.62 40.57 20.15
CA GLN A 175 29.51 39.61 20.83
C GLN A 175 30.81 40.27 21.27
N LEU A 176 31.44 41.05 20.38
CA LEU A 176 32.67 41.80 20.71
C LEU A 176 32.45 42.81 21.83
N GLU A 177 31.34 43.55 21.79
CA GLU A 177 30.99 44.50 22.87
C GLU A 177 30.74 43.77 24.20
N SER A 178 30.06 42.62 24.16
CA SER A 178 29.85 41.79 25.34
C SER A 178 31.16 41.30 25.95
N LEU A 179 32.14 40.92 25.13
CA LEU A 179 33.46 40.51 25.60
C LEU A 179 34.21 41.68 26.24
N ARG A 180 34.21 42.84 25.57
CA ARG A 180 34.81 44.07 26.10
C ARG A 180 34.25 44.44 27.47
N ILE A 181 32.91 44.49 27.59
CA ILE A 181 32.24 44.79 28.87
C ILE A 181 32.61 43.75 29.94
N THR A 182 32.73 42.48 29.55
CA THR A 182 33.11 41.41 30.49
C THR A 182 34.53 41.61 31.02
N GLU A 183 35.47 41.95 30.15
CA GLU A 183 36.86 42.24 30.53
C GLU A 183 36.95 43.49 31.44
N GLU A 184 36.25 44.57 31.08
CA GLU A 184 36.19 45.78 31.91
C GLU A 184 35.61 45.49 33.30
N ASN A 185 34.53 44.69 33.37
CA ASN A 185 33.93 44.27 34.63
C ASN A 185 34.87 43.40 35.47
N GLN A 186 35.65 42.51 34.84
CA GLN A 186 36.66 41.71 35.54
C GLN A 186 37.75 42.60 36.15
N MET A 187 38.19 43.63 35.42
CA MET A 187 39.18 44.59 35.93
C MET A 187 38.64 45.43 37.10
N ILE A 188 37.37 45.84 37.05
CA ILE A 188 36.70 46.52 38.16
C ILE A 188 36.61 45.60 39.37
N LEU A 189 36.17 44.36 39.19
CA LEU A 189 36.07 43.38 40.26
C LEU A 189 37.43 43.12 40.91
N PHE A 190 38.48 42.98 40.09
CA PHE A 190 39.85 42.84 40.58
C PHE A 190 40.22 44.02 41.47
N ARG A 191 40.03 45.26 41.00
CA ARG A 191 40.32 46.46 41.81
C ARG A 191 39.52 46.47 43.12
N LEU A 192 38.22 46.21 43.07
CA LEU A 192 37.37 46.17 44.27
C LEU A 192 37.82 45.10 45.27
N SER A 193 38.29 43.95 44.78
CA SER A 193 38.80 42.88 45.65
C SER A 193 40.11 43.25 46.37
N GLN A 194 40.97 44.05 45.72
CA GLN A 194 42.24 44.50 46.29
C GLN A 194 42.09 45.72 47.18
N CYS A 195 41.00 46.49 47.03
CA CYS A 195 40.69 47.60 47.92
C CYS A 195 40.38 47.08 49.33
N ARG A 196 41.17 47.51 50.33
CA ARG A 196 40.86 47.23 51.73
C ARG A 196 39.63 48.04 52.16
N PRO A 197 38.69 47.44 52.92
CA PRO A 197 37.58 48.19 53.49
C PRO A 197 38.15 49.23 54.46
N HIS A 198 37.74 50.49 54.29
CA HIS A 198 38.16 51.60 55.17
C HIS A 198 37.62 51.42 56.60
N TYR A 199 36.48 50.76 56.74
CA TYR A 199 35.82 50.53 58.01
C TYR A 199 35.90 49.05 58.40
N ASN A 200 36.29 48.79 59.65
CA ASN A 200 36.23 47.45 60.22
C ASN A 200 34.87 47.24 60.90
N VAL A 201 34.02 46.44 60.27
CA VAL A 201 32.66 46.13 60.77
C VAL A 201 32.70 45.53 62.18
N MET A 202 33.73 44.73 62.51
CA MET A 202 33.87 44.15 63.85
C MET A 202 34.19 45.22 64.89
N SER A 203 35.10 46.15 64.57
CA SER A 203 35.41 47.28 65.46
C SER A 203 34.18 48.16 65.69
N TRP A 204 33.39 48.41 64.64
CA TRP A 204 32.15 49.18 64.75
C TRP A 204 31.10 48.47 65.60
N HIS A 205 31.00 47.14 65.48
CA HIS A 205 30.12 46.35 66.31
C HIS A 205 30.52 46.42 67.79
N ASP A 206 31.82 46.31 68.08
CA ASP A 206 32.34 46.43 69.44
C ASP A 206 32.08 47.81 70.04
N ASP A 207 32.31 48.87 69.27
CA ASP A 207 32.04 50.24 69.72
C ASP A 207 30.54 50.49 69.92
N TRP A 208 29.70 49.90 69.08
CA TRP A 208 28.25 49.91 69.27
C TRP A 208 27.83 49.17 70.54
N LEU A 209 28.42 48.00 70.83
CA LEU A 209 28.16 47.26 72.07
C LEU A 209 28.63 48.03 73.31
N LYS A 210 29.79 48.69 73.27
CA LYS A 210 30.26 49.56 74.36
C LYS A 210 29.28 50.71 74.59
N THR A 211 28.83 51.33 73.50
CA THR A 211 27.84 52.41 73.55
C THR A 211 26.53 51.90 74.14
N LEU A 212 26.07 50.70 73.76
CA LEU A 212 24.87 50.08 74.31
C LEU A 212 25.00 49.84 75.82
N LYS A 213 26.14 49.30 76.28
CA LYS A 213 26.42 49.08 77.70
C LYS A 213 26.46 50.40 78.48
N LEU A 214 27.12 51.43 77.93
CA LEU A 214 27.16 52.77 78.52
C LEU A 214 25.74 53.34 78.63
N MET A 215 24.99 53.27 77.55
CA MET A 215 23.60 53.71 77.54
C MET A 215 22.82 52.99 78.63
N ASP A 216 22.93 51.67 78.79
CA ASP A 216 22.19 50.90 79.80
C ASP A 216 22.59 51.28 81.23
N SER A 217 23.85 51.65 81.46
CA SER A 217 24.32 52.15 82.75
C SER A 217 23.83 53.55 83.10
N ILE A 218 23.63 54.44 82.10
CA ILE A 218 23.18 55.83 82.30
C ILE A 218 21.65 55.95 82.22
N ALA A 219 20.97 54.89 81.78
CA ALA A 219 19.52 54.91 81.63
C ALA A 219 18.82 55.03 82.99
N HIS A 220 17.93 56.02 83.12
CA HIS A 220 17.08 56.16 84.31
C HIS A 220 16.06 55.00 84.45
N TYR A 221 15.71 54.34 83.34
CA TYR A 221 14.79 53.20 83.30
C TYR A 221 15.43 51.99 82.59
N PRO A 222 15.25 50.75 83.08
CA PRO A 222 15.91 49.57 82.53
C PRO A 222 15.42 49.26 81.11
N ARG A 223 16.32 49.34 80.12
CA ARG A 223 16.04 48.99 78.73
C ARG A 223 16.36 47.50 78.49
N GLY A 224 15.39 46.75 77.96
CA GLY A 224 15.56 45.32 77.64
C GLY A 224 14.53 44.35 78.24
N ARG A 225 13.67 44.77 79.18
CA ARG A 225 12.66 43.85 79.77
C ARG A 225 11.49 43.48 78.85
N ALA A 226 11.27 44.22 77.77
CA ALA A 226 10.10 43.99 76.90
C ALA A 226 10.26 42.83 75.89
N LYS A 227 11.47 42.29 75.71
CA LYS A 227 11.72 41.17 74.76
C LYS A 227 11.82 39.80 75.43
N LEU A 228 12.02 39.71 76.74
CA LEU A 228 11.97 38.44 77.47
C LEU A 228 10.53 37.96 77.72
N GLN A 229 9.56 38.89 77.76
CA GLN A 229 8.16 38.57 78.01
C GLN A 229 7.41 38.07 76.76
N LYS A 230 7.98 38.26 75.55
CA LYS A 230 7.40 37.78 74.29
C LYS A 230 8.03 36.49 73.76
N VAL A 231 9.12 36.00 74.37
CA VAL A 231 9.77 34.74 73.98
C VAL A 231 9.20 33.53 74.76
N ILE A 232 8.51 33.76 75.89
CA ILE A 232 7.80 32.68 76.61
C ILE A 232 6.47 32.29 75.91
N GLU A 233 5.90 33.16 75.06
CA GLU A 233 4.60 32.91 74.42
C GLU A 233 4.64 32.65 72.91
N TYR A 234 5.80 32.73 72.26
CA TYR A 234 5.96 32.23 70.89
C TYR A 234 7.28 31.51 70.78
N ASN A 235 7.24 30.22 71.16
CA ASN A 235 8.15 29.21 70.65
C ASN A 235 7.45 28.48 69.49
N PRO A 236 7.68 28.88 68.24
CA PRO A 236 7.49 28.00 67.12
C PRO A 236 8.86 27.41 66.76
N TYR A 237 9.14 26.24 67.36
CA TYR A 237 9.86 25.12 66.73
C TYR A 237 11.40 25.10 66.91
N ILE A 238 12.04 24.00 67.35
CA ILE A 238 11.72 22.55 67.15
C ILE A 238 11.09 22.29 65.79
#